data_AF-A0A382XCJ3-F1
#
_entry.id   AF-A0A382XCJ3-F1
#
_cell.length_a   1.000
_cell.length_b   1.000
_cell.length_c   1.000
_cell.angle_alpha   90.00
_cell.angle_beta   90.00
_cell.angle_gamma   90.00
#
_symmetry.space_group_name_H-M   'P 1'
#
loop_
_entity.id
_entity.type
_entity.pdbx_description
1 polymer ?
#
loop_
_entity_poly.entity_id
_entity_poly.type
_entity_poly.pdbx_seq_one_letter_code
_entity_poly.pdbx_strand_id
1 'polypeptide(L)'
;EMLVLARKAIEQDGADALIGDGDIECIQYLREKLCVPVISPVQASVMMAESLVRLGLAQSKRAYPTPSNLDDIKNIRARYEQASST
;
A
#
# COMPACT_ATOMS: atom_id res chain seq x y z
N GLU A 1 10.93 13.44 -11.64
CA GLU A 1 11.86 12.46 -11.05
C GLU A 1 11.31 11.03 -11.10
N MET A 2 10.10 10.77 -10.58
CA MET A 2 9.52 9.42 -10.51
C MET A 2 9.51 8.63 -11.83
N LEU A 3 9.20 9.28 -12.96
CA LEU A 3 9.25 8.61 -14.27
C LEU A 3 10.65 8.08 -14.63
N VAL A 4 11.70 8.80 -14.27
CA VAL A 4 13.09 8.39 -14.53
C VAL A 4 13.45 7.18 -13.69
N LEU A 5 13.08 7.18 -12.41
CA LEU A 5 13.29 6.05 -11.51
C LEU A 5 12.51 4.82 -11.97
N ALA A 6 11.26 4.99 -12.39
CA ALA A 6 10.45 3.91 -12.94
C ALA A 6 11.09 3.28 -14.19
N ARG A 7 11.66 4.09 -15.10
CA ARG A 7 12.39 3.56 -16.27
C ARG A 7 13.63 2.77 -15.86
N LYS A 8 14.40 3.27 -14.90
CA LYS A 8 15.56 2.53 -14.36
C LYS A 8 15.13 1.20 -13.75
N ALA A 9 14.05 1.18 -12.98
CA ALA A 9 13.53 -0.07 -12.41
C ALA A 9 13.16 -1.09 -13.51
N ILE A 10 12.56 -0.64 -14.61
CA ILE A 10 12.25 -1.52 -15.75
C ILE A 10 13.53 -2.00 -16.44
N GLU A 11 14.43 -1.10 -16.79
CA GLU A 11 15.61 -1.39 -17.64
C GLU A 11 16.74 -2.10 -16.88
N GLN A 12 16.94 -1.76 -15.61
CA GLN A 12 18.08 -2.19 -14.80
C GLN A 12 17.70 -3.33 -13.85
N ASP A 13 16.50 -3.26 -13.26
CA ASP A 13 16.04 -4.26 -12.29
C ASP A 13 15.13 -5.32 -12.94
N GLY A 14 14.73 -5.12 -14.21
CA GLY A 14 13.84 -6.03 -14.92
C GLY A 14 12.40 -6.01 -14.39
N ALA A 15 11.93 -4.87 -13.88
CA ALA A 15 10.58 -4.76 -13.35
C ALA A 15 9.52 -4.86 -14.46
N ASP A 16 8.76 -5.98 -14.47
CA ASP A 16 7.63 -6.20 -15.39
C ASP A 16 6.32 -5.55 -14.94
N ALA A 17 6.30 -4.95 -13.74
CA ALA A 17 5.21 -4.17 -13.19
C ALA A 17 5.72 -3.20 -12.11
N LEU A 18 4.99 -2.12 -11.87
CA LEU A 18 5.32 -1.11 -10.86
C LEU A 18 4.15 -0.87 -9.91
N ILE A 19 4.44 -0.59 -8.65
CA ILE A 19 3.48 -0.06 -7.68
C ILE A 19 3.82 1.42 -7.49
N GLY A 20 2.94 2.31 -7.95
CA GLY A 20 3.16 3.75 -7.85
C GLY A 20 2.52 4.32 -6.59
N ASP A 21 3.25 5.14 -5.85
CA ASP A 21 2.68 5.97 -4.79
C ASP A 21 2.42 7.38 -5.31
N GLY A 22 1.25 7.93 -5.00
CA GLY A 22 0.79 9.20 -5.54
C GLY A 22 -0.71 9.24 -5.84
N ASP A 23 -1.18 10.42 -6.23
CA ASP A 23 -2.56 10.62 -6.65
C ASP A 23 -2.87 9.91 -7.98
N ILE A 24 -4.16 9.85 -8.33
CA ILE A 24 -4.60 9.12 -9.50
C ILE A 24 -4.07 9.70 -10.82
N GLU A 25 -3.87 11.02 -10.88
CA GLU A 25 -3.35 11.70 -12.08
C GLU A 25 -1.89 11.29 -12.31
N CYS A 26 -1.11 11.19 -11.24
CA CYS A 26 0.27 10.75 -11.29
C CYS A 26 0.37 9.29 -11.75
N ILE A 27 -0.48 8.41 -11.22
CA ILE A 27 -0.54 7.00 -11.65
C ILE A 27 -0.92 6.90 -13.13
N GLN A 28 -1.92 7.67 -13.57
CA GLN A 28 -2.33 7.71 -14.98
C GLN A 28 -1.20 8.21 -15.88
N TYR A 29 -0.54 9.29 -15.49
CA TYR A 29 0.63 9.81 -16.21
C TYR A 29 1.72 8.74 -16.37
N LEU A 30 2.03 7.98 -15.32
CA LEU A 30 3.01 6.89 -15.43
C LEU A 30 2.53 5.76 -16.35
N ARG A 31 1.26 5.36 -16.27
CA ARG A 31 0.67 4.34 -17.16
C ARG A 31 0.77 4.73 -18.62
N GLU A 32 0.57 6.00 -18.95
CA GLU A 32 0.67 6.50 -20.33
C GLU A 32 2.11 6.51 -20.87
N LYS A 33 3.11 6.60 -19.99
CA LYS A 33 4.52 6.82 -20.38
C LYS A 33 5.38 5.57 -20.29
N LEU A 34 4.94 4.53 -19.60
CA LEU A 34 5.70 3.32 -19.32
C LEU A 34 5.12 2.14 -20.09
N CYS A 35 5.98 1.18 -20.43
CA CYS A 35 5.59 -0.03 -21.18
C CYS A 35 5.09 -1.18 -20.30
N VAL A 36 5.14 -1.01 -18.98
CA VAL A 36 4.69 -2.01 -18.00
C VAL A 36 3.50 -1.50 -17.20
N PRO A 37 2.65 -2.38 -16.66
CA PRO A 37 1.53 -1.97 -15.82
C PRO A 37 1.98 -1.20 -14.58
N VAL A 38 1.29 -0.11 -14.27
CA VAL A 38 1.46 0.65 -13.01
C VAL A 38 0.23 0.47 -12.14
N ILE A 39 0.40 -0.15 -10.98
CA ILE A 39 -0.66 -0.47 -10.03
C ILE A 39 -0.80 0.69 -9.04
N SER A 40 -2.03 1.17 -8.86
CA SER A 40 -2.36 2.07 -7.75
C SER A 40 -2.63 1.23 -6.51
N PRO A 41 -1.89 1.42 -5.40
CA PRO A 41 -2.11 0.69 -4.16
C PRO A 41 -3.49 1.00 -3.56
N VAL A 42 -3.98 2.23 -3.70
CA VAL A 42 -5.31 2.64 -3.23
C VAL A 42 -6.41 1.88 -3.98
N GLN A 43 -6.40 1.92 -5.33
CA GLN A 43 -7.42 1.22 -6.13
C GLN A 43 -7.38 -0.31 -5.91
N ALA A 44 -6.17 -0.89 -5.86
CA ALA A 44 -6.01 -2.32 -5.61
C ALA A 44 -6.55 -2.73 -4.24
N SER A 45 -6.31 -1.92 -3.20
CA SER A 45 -6.79 -2.19 -1.84
C SER A 45 -8.32 -2.13 -1.75
N VAL A 46 -8.95 -1.16 -2.43
CA VAL A 46 -10.42 -1.06 -2.49
C VAL A 46 -11.03 -2.28 -3.17
N MET A 47 -10.49 -2.71 -4.32
CA MET A 47 -11.00 -3.90 -5.01
C MET A 47 -10.81 -5.18 -4.19
N MET A 48 -9.69 -5.30 -3.46
CA MET A 48 -9.47 -6.41 -2.56
C MET A 48 -10.48 -6.42 -1.40
N ALA A 49 -10.72 -5.26 -0.77
CA ALA A 49 -11.71 -5.12 0.30
C ALA A 49 -13.12 -5.47 -0.18
N GLU A 50 -13.52 -4.99 -1.36
CA GLU A 50 -14.81 -5.32 -1.96
C GLU A 50 -14.95 -6.83 -2.22
N SER A 51 -13.89 -7.46 -2.74
CA SER A 51 -13.87 -8.90 -3.00
C SER A 51 -14.05 -9.71 -1.71
N LEU A 52 -13.37 -9.32 -0.62
CA LEU A 52 -13.53 -9.98 0.68
C LEU A 52 -14.95 -9.86 1.22
N VAL A 53 -15.56 -8.67 1.11
CA VAL A 53 -16.96 -8.44 1.52
C VAL A 53 -17.92 -9.30 0.71
N ARG A 54 -17.77 -9.33 -0.62
CA ARG A 54 -18.61 -10.15 -1.51
C ARG A 54 -18.52 -11.65 -1.21
N LEU A 55 -17.37 -12.12 -0.76
CA LEU A 55 -17.15 -13.51 -0.37
C LEU A 55 -17.57 -13.82 1.07
N GLY A 56 -18.04 -12.83 1.84
CA GLY A 56 -18.38 -13.00 3.26
C GLY A 56 -17.16 -13.29 4.15
N LEU A 57 -15.97 -12.88 3.71
CA LEU A 57 -14.71 -13.09 4.43
C LEU A 57 -14.34 -11.87 5.27
N ALA A 58 -13.74 -12.12 6.43
CA ALA A 58 -13.21 -11.11 7.34
C ALA A 58 -11.89 -11.57 7.96
N GLN A 59 -11.19 -10.65 8.64
CA GLN A 59 -9.97 -10.96 9.37
C GLN A 59 -10.21 -12.08 10.39
N SER A 60 -9.38 -13.13 10.35
CA SER A 60 -9.44 -14.21 11.33
C SER A 60 -9.06 -13.72 12.73
N LYS A 61 -10.00 -13.80 13.68
CA LYS A 61 -9.73 -13.52 15.10
C LYS A 61 -8.95 -14.61 15.83
N ARG A 62 -8.72 -15.76 15.19
CA ARG A 62 -7.83 -16.80 15.70
C ARG A 62 -6.36 -16.50 15.37
N ALA A 63 -6.07 -16.04 14.15
CA ALA A 63 -4.72 -15.62 13.76
C ALA A 63 -4.39 -14.21 14.25
N TYR A 64 -5.38 -13.30 14.24
CA TYR A 64 -5.27 -11.92 14.67
C TYR A 64 -6.33 -11.61 15.75
N PRO A 65 -6.11 -12.07 17.00
CA PRO A 65 -7.05 -11.85 18.08
C PRO A 65 -7.23 -10.37 18.37
N THR A 66 -8.40 -10.04 18.94
CA THR A 66 -8.60 -8.70 19.51
C THR A 66 -7.53 -8.47 20.58
N PRO A 67 -6.80 -7.34 20.55
CA PRO A 67 -5.81 -7.03 21.56
C PRO A 67 -6.41 -7.13 22.96
N SER A 68 -5.74 -7.84 23.86
CA SER A 68 -6.22 -8.14 25.21
C SER A 68 -6.33 -6.90 26.09
N ASN A 69 -5.60 -5.83 25.77
CA ASN A 69 -5.62 -4.58 26.51
C ASN A 69 -5.58 -3.39 25.56
N LEU A 70 -6.63 -2.55 25.61
CA LEU A 70 -6.72 -1.33 24.80
C LEU A 70 -5.77 -0.24 25.30
N ASP A 71 -5.32 -0.29 26.57
CA ASP A 71 -4.32 0.64 27.09
C ASP A 71 -2.93 0.39 26.49
N ASP A 72 -2.62 -0.85 26.11
CA ASP A 72 -1.39 -1.15 25.37
C ASP A 72 -1.38 -0.44 24.01
N ILE A 73 -2.55 -0.28 23.36
CA ILE A 73 -2.70 0.47 22.11
C ILE A 73 -2.43 1.96 22.33
N LYS A 74 -2.97 2.55 23.41
CA LYS A 74 -2.70 3.96 23.78
C LYS A 74 -1.21 4.19 24.03
N ASN A 75 -0.57 3.24 24.71
CA ASN A 75 0.86 3.29 25.00
C ASN A 75 1.74 3.09 23.76
N ILE A 76 1.28 2.35 22.74
CA ILE A 76 1.98 2.25 21.44
C ILE A 76 1.97 3.60 20.73
N ARG A 77 0.84 4.31 20.73
CA ARG A 77 0.74 5.64 20.11
C ARG A 77 1.68 6.65 20.76
N ALA A 78 1.72 6.69 22.09
CA ALA A 78 2.62 7.57 22.84
C ALA A 78 4.11 7.30 22.51
N ARG A 79 4.49 6.01 22.38
CA ARG A 79 5.85 5.62 21.98
C ARG A 79 6.19 6.05 20.55
N TYR A 80 5.24 5.95 19.62
CA TYR A 80 5.44 6.34 18.23
C TYR A 80 5.61 7.85 18.06
N GLU A 81 4.80 8.63 18.78
CA GLU A 81 4.88 10.09 18.81
C GLU A 81 6.21 10.58 19.43
N GLN A 82 6.70 9.90 20.49
CA GLN A 82 8.02 10.16 21.07
C GLN A 82 9.17 9.81 20.12
N ALA A 83 9.12 8.65 19.45
CA ALA A 83 10.14 8.22 18.51
C ALA A 83 10.20 9.07 17.23
N SER A 84 9.06 9.66 16.81
CA SER A 84 9.00 10.54 15.64
C SER A 84 9.43 11.99 15.93
N SER A 85 9.71 12.31 17.19
CA SER A 85 10.17 13.62 17.66
C SER A 85 11.68 13.67 17.94
N THR A 86 12.42 12.60 17.62
CA THR A 86 13.88 12.48 17.76
C THR A 86 14.50 12.25 16.39
#